data_AF-A0A2S9SL16-F1
#
_entry.id   AF-A0A2S9SL16-F1
#
_cell.length_a   1.000
_cell.length_b   1.000
_cell.length_c   1.000
_cell.angle_alpha   90.00
_cell.angle_beta   90.00
_cell.angle_gamma   90.00
#
_symmetry.space_group_name_H-M   'P 1'
#
loop_
_entity.id
_entity.type
_entity.pdbx_description
1 polymer ?
#
loop_
_entity_poly.entity_id
_entity_poly.type
_entity_poly.pdbx_seq_one_letter_code
_entity_poly.pdbx_strand_id
1 'polypeptide(L)'
;MDNIVNSIEEDIVNLYKNRHNDYNKTLKNYINLFNKIINIDFLANMKYKEIDFETIINNELTNIIYPENIYYKFHTLNFYNDELDLKLNIVSEIVNTCNDYSKLKKEEKKIIKDTYKLARSIQIICTTDFIDHFIDNYCSMNLNIENELKSNFMLSCKFYINNLFKKYCR
;
A
#
# COMPACT_ATOMS: atom_id res chain seq x y z
N MET A 1 15.08 -35.87 4.99
CA MET A 1 14.94 -34.51 5.55
C MET A 1 14.96 -33.49 4.41
N ASP A 2 15.88 -33.63 3.45
CA ASP A 2 15.93 -32.78 2.24
C ASP A 2 14.64 -32.76 1.40
N ASN A 3 13.95 -33.91 1.26
CA ASN A 3 12.66 -33.96 0.55
C ASN A 3 11.51 -33.20 1.25
N ILE A 4 11.59 -32.98 2.57
CA ILE A 4 10.56 -32.25 3.32
C ILE A 4 10.80 -30.74 3.18
N VAL A 5 12.07 -30.31 3.22
CA VAL A 5 12.46 -28.91 3.03
C VAL A 5 12.13 -28.45 1.61
N ASN A 6 12.47 -29.25 0.60
CA ASN A 6 12.15 -28.93 -0.80
C ASN A 6 10.64 -28.84 -1.07
N SER A 7 9.83 -29.66 -0.40
CA SER A 7 8.36 -29.62 -0.51
C SER A 7 7.77 -28.37 0.14
N ILE A 8 8.28 -27.95 1.30
CA ILE A 8 7.84 -26.71 1.97
C ILE A 8 8.22 -25.48 1.12
N GLU A 9 9.40 -25.50 0.50
CA GLU A 9 9.84 -24.45 -0.41
C GLU A 9 8.92 -24.35 -1.64
N GLU A 10 8.65 -25.46 -2.35
CA GLU A 10 7.73 -25.48 -3.51
C GLU A 10 6.31 -25.02 -3.15
N ASP A 11 5.79 -25.39 -1.98
CA ASP A 11 4.46 -24.95 -1.52
C ASP A 11 4.42 -23.44 -1.25
N ILE A 12 5.48 -22.89 -0.64
CA ILE A 12 5.61 -21.44 -0.42
C ILE A 12 5.67 -20.72 -1.78
N VAL A 13 6.46 -21.20 -2.75
CA VAL A 13 6.55 -20.60 -4.09
C VAL A 13 5.18 -20.57 -4.78
N ASN A 14 4.45 -21.69 -4.74
CA ASN A 14 3.14 -21.79 -5.37
C ASN A 14 2.10 -20.90 -4.68
N LEU A 15 2.14 -20.79 -3.35
CA LEU A 15 1.30 -19.84 -2.59
C LEU A 15 1.59 -18.40 -2.99
N TYR A 16 2.87 -18.06 -3.14
CA TYR A 16 3.32 -16.74 -3.57
C TYR A 16 2.84 -16.40 -4.98
N LYS A 17 3.00 -17.32 -5.96
CA LYS A 17 2.53 -17.13 -7.33
C LYS A 17 1.00 -16.98 -7.41
N ASN A 18 0.25 -17.74 -6.60
CA ASN A 18 -1.20 -17.66 -6.58
C ASN A 18 -1.70 -16.32 -6.00
N ARG A 19 -1.06 -15.81 -4.95
CA ARG A 19 -1.44 -14.54 -4.30
C ARG A 19 -0.99 -13.29 -5.07
N HIS A 20 -0.06 -13.43 -6.01
CA HIS A 20 0.40 -12.34 -6.88
C HIS A 20 -0.74 -11.60 -7.59
N ASN A 21 -1.64 -12.36 -8.24
CA ASN A 21 -2.75 -11.79 -8.99
C ASN A 21 -3.70 -11.00 -8.08
N ASP A 22 -3.90 -11.50 -6.85
CA ASP A 22 -4.72 -10.84 -5.86
C ASP A 22 -4.10 -9.52 -5.42
N TYR A 23 -2.79 -9.48 -5.14
CA TYR A 23 -2.11 -8.24 -4.74
C TYR A 23 -2.17 -7.18 -5.83
N ASN A 24 -1.88 -7.54 -7.09
CA ASN A 24 -1.95 -6.61 -8.20
C ASN A 24 -3.38 -6.09 -8.42
N LYS A 25 -4.38 -6.96 -8.29
CA LYS A 25 -5.79 -6.60 -8.42
C LYS A 25 -6.25 -5.65 -7.31
N THR A 26 -6.00 -6.00 -6.05
CA THR A 26 -6.37 -5.19 -4.87
C THR A 26 -5.69 -3.83 -4.93
N LEU A 27 -4.39 -3.80 -5.21
CA LEU A 27 -3.61 -2.56 -5.30
C LEU A 27 -4.09 -1.68 -6.45
N LYS A 28 -4.36 -2.26 -7.63
CA LYS A 28 -4.92 -1.55 -8.79
C LYS A 28 -6.30 -0.97 -8.48
N ASN A 29 -7.17 -1.75 -7.82
CA ASN A 29 -8.49 -1.29 -7.40
C ASN A 29 -8.39 -0.11 -6.43
N TYR A 30 -7.54 -0.22 -5.41
CA TYR A 30 -7.32 0.86 -4.46
C TYR A 30 -6.81 2.14 -5.15
N ILE A 31 -5.78 2.04 -5.99
CA ILE A 31 -5.20 3.20 -6.68
C ILE A 31 -6.23 3.89 -7.56
N ASN A 32 -7.04 3.12 -8.30
CA ASN A 32 -8.12 3.67 -9.11
C ASN A 32 -9.17 4.42 -8.26
N LEU A 33 -9.44 3.95 -7.05
CA LEU A 33 -10.33 4.60 -6.09
C LEU A 33 -9.70 5.87 -5.52
N PHE A 34 -8.46 5.77 -5.06
CA PHE A 34 -7.70 6.85 -4.44
C PHE A 34 -7.50 8.04 -5.40
N ASN A 35 -7.24 7.77 -6.67
CA ASN A 35 -7.07 8.81 -7.70
C ASN A 35 -8.32 9.66 -7.95
N LYS A 36 -9.50 9.22 -7.49
CA LYS A 36 -10.73 10.03 -7.56
C LYS A 36 -10.79 11.09 -6.46
N ILE A 37 -9.99 10.95 -5.40
CA ILE A 37 -9.98 11.86 -4.26
C ILE A 37 -9.20 13.12 -4.62
N ILE A 38 -9.82 14.27 -4.40
CA ILE A 38 -9.21 15.58 -4.59
C ILE A 38 -8.90 16.25 -3.25
N ASN A 39 -8.03 17.26 -3.29
CA ASN A 39 -7.67 18.10 -2.15
C ASN A 39 -7.04 17.35 -0.96
N ILE A 40 -6.26 16.31 -1.25
CA ILE A 40 -5.49 15.56 -0.26
C ILE A 40 -4.42 16.46 0.35
N ASP A 41 -4.37 16.51 1.68
CA ASP A 41 -3.47 17.40 2.45
C ASP A 41 -2.10 16.80 2.75
N PHE A 42 -1.77 15.63 2.19
CA PHE A 42 -0.52 14.92 2.42
C PHE A 42 0.17 14.58 1.09
N LEU A 43 1.47 14.27 1.15
CA LEU A 43 2.30 14.06 -0.04
C LEU A 43 2.15 12.63 -0.54
N ALA A 44 0.99 12.31 -1.11
CA ALA A 44 0.72 11.00 -1.68
C ALA A 44 1.69 10.69 -2.83
N ASN A 45 2.50 9.66 -2.65
CA ASN A 45 3.48 9.19 -3.64
C ASN A 45 3.12 7.79 -4.13
N MET A 46 1.86 7.62 -4.53
CA MET A 46 1.35 6.33 -5.00
C MET A 46 1.04 6.39 -6.49
N LYS A 47 1.69 5.51 -7.26
CA LYS A 47 1.42 5.30 -8.69
C LYS A 47 1.32 3.82 -8.96
N TYR A 48 0.35 3.40 -9.75
CA TYR A 48 0.27 2.00 -10.17
C TYR A 48 1.42 1.71 -11.14
N LYS A 49 2.23 0.73 -10.79
CA LYS A 49 3.15 0.06 -11.68
C LYS A 49 2.84 -1.42 -11.50
N GLU A 50 2.60 -2.12 -12.61
CA GLU A 50 2.48 -3.57 -12.55
C GLU A 50 3.76 -4.13 -11.94
N ILE A 51 3.58 -4.90 -10.88
CA ILE A 51 4.69 -5.50 -10.16
C ILE A 51 4.88 -6.88 -10.74
N ASP A 52 6.09 -7.19 -11.21
CA ASP A 52 6.44 -8.54 -11.63
C ASP A 52 6.89 -9.34 -10.40
N PHE A 53 5.91 -9.88 -9.68
CA PHE A 53 6.20 -10.66 -8.48
C PHE A 53 6.92 -11.96 -8.80
N GLU A 54 6.66 -12.59 -9.96
CA GLU A 54 7.31 -13.84 -10.33
C GLU A 54 8.83 -13.65 -10.41
N THR A 55 9.29 -12.58 -11.07
CA THR A 55 10.72 -12.26 -11.13
C THR A 55 11.29 -11.91 -9.76
N ILE A 56 10.56 -11.15 -8.93
CA ILE A 56 11.00 -10.82 -7.57
C ILE A 56 11.18 -12.10 -6.77
N ILE A 57 10.13 -12.92 -6.65
CA ILE A 57 10.12 -14.16 -5.87
C ILE A 57 11.19 -15.12 -6.37
N ASN A 58 11.34 -15.30 -7.68
CA ASN A 58 12.39 -16.15 -8.24
C ASN A 58 13.79 -15.66 -7.83
N ASN A 59 14.05 -14.36 -7.89
CA ASN A 59 15.32 -13.78 -7.41
C ASN A 59 15.50 -13.98 -5.90
N GLU A 60 14.43 -13.89 -5.09
CA GLU A 60 14.53 -14.07 -3.64
C GLU A 60 14.77 -15.54 -3.26
N LEU A 61 14.12 -16.47 -3.97
CA LEU A 61 14.29 -17.91 -3.79
C LEU A 61 15.64 -18.41 -4.27
N THR A 62 16.29 -17.75 -5.23
CA THR A 62 17.68 -18.07 -5.56
C THR A 62 18.67 -17.67 -4.45
N ASN A 63 18.25 -16.79 -3.53
CA ASN A 63 19.00 -16.36 -2.35
C ASN A 63 18.46 -17.05 -1.09
N ILE A 64 18.47 -18.40 -1.05
CA ILE A 64 17.99 -19.30 0.04
C ILE A 64 18.64 -19.01 1.42
N ILE A 65 19.49 -18.00 1.54
CA ILE A 65 20.25 -17.67 2.75
C ILE A 65 19.32 -17.24 3.91
N TYR A 66 18.09 -16.76 3.65
CA TYR A 66 17.19 -16.22 4.69
C TYR A 66 15.70 -16.65 4.55
N PRO A 67 15.36 -17.93 4.78
CA PRO A 67 13.97 -18.40 4.70
C PRO A 67 13.01 -17.70 5.67
N GLU A 68 13.51 -17.27 6.83
CA GLU A 68 12.71 -16.52 7.82
C GLU A 68 12.27 -15.16 7.28
N ASN A 69 13.13 -14.44 6.55
CA ASN A 69 12.79 -13.13 5.98
C ASN A 69 11.75 -13.25 4.87
N ILE A 70 11.87 -14.29 4.02
CA ILE A 70 10.86 -14.62 3.01
C ILE A 70 9.52 -14.97 3.68
N TYR A 71 9.54 -15.73 4.76
CA TYR A 71 8.34 -16.05 5.54
C TYR A 71 7.67 -14.78 6.10
N TYR A 72 8.42 -13.92 6.79
CA TYR A 72 7.88 -12.69 7.38
C TYR A 72 7.36 -11.71 6.32
N LYS A 73 8.07 -11.57 5.19
CA LYS A 73 7.61 -10.78 4.05
C LYS A 73 6.27 -11.29 3.55
N PHE A 74 6.11 -12.59 3.37
CA PHE A 74 4.87 -13.21 2.90
C PHE A 74 3.70 -12.91 3.83
N HIS A 75 3.89 -13.18 5.12
CA HIS A 75 2.86 -13.01 6.13
C HIS A 75 2.44 -11.55 6.25
N THR A 76 3.40 -10.62 6.17
CA THR A 76 3.13 -9.19 6.19
C THR A 76 2.32 -8.75 4.95
N LEU A 77 2.68 -9.25 3.77
CA LEU A 77 1.95 -8.94 2.53
C LEU A 77 0.53 -9.48 2.52
N ASN A 78 0.32 -10.72 2.97
CA ASN A 78 -1.02 -11.29 3.10
C ASN A 78 -1.87 -10.46 4.05
N PHE A 79 -1.34 -10.18 5.24
CA PHE A 79 -2.04 -9.37 6.23
C PHE A 79 -2.46 -8.01 5.66
N TYR A 80 -1.54 -7.29 5.01
CA TYR A 80 -1.86 -5.99 4.42
C TYR A 80 -2.85 -6.07 3.27
N ASN A 81 -2.74 -7.08 2.41
CA ASN A 81 -3.67 -7.25 1.30
C ASN A 81 -5.08 -7.56 1.78
N ASP A 82 -5.22 -8.47 2.75
CA ASP A 82 -6.52 -8.84 3.30
C ASP A 82 -7.17 -7.64 4.02
N GLU A 83 -6.40 -6.90 4.82
CA GLU A 83 -6.86 -5.65 5.46
C GLU A 83 -7.24 -4.56 4.44
N LEU A 84 -6.48 -4.45 3.34
CA LEU A 84 -6.76 -3.50 2.28
C LEU A 84 -8.08 -3.85 1.58
N ASP A 85 -8.28 -5.13 1.23
CA ASP A 85 -9.48 -5.62 0.55
C ASP A 85 -10.74 -5.39 1.39
N LEU A 86 -10.67 -5.68 2.71
CA LEU A 86 -11.76 -5.39 3.64
C LEU A 86 -12.14 -3.90 3.69
N LYS A 87 -11.15 -3.01 3.56
CA LYS A 87 -11.36 -1.56 3.60
C LYS A 87 -11.78 -0.97 2.25
N LEU A 88 -11.64 -1.68 1.13
CA LEU A 88 -11.97 -1.16 -0.20
C LEU A 88 -13.42 -0.69 -0.31
N ASN A 89 -14.37 -1.46 0.23
CA ASN A 89 -15.79 -1.11 0.20
C ASN A 89 -16.07 0.17 0.98
N ILE A 90 -15.49 0.30 2.18
CA ILE A 90 -15.64 1.50 3.02
C ILE A 90 -15.05 2.73 2.33
N VAL A 91 -13.85 2.60 1.75
CA VAL A 91 -13.23 3.69 0.98
C VAL A 91 -14.08 4.03 -0.24
N SER A 92 -14.63 3.04 -0.93
CA SER A 92 -15.53 3.25 -2.06
C SER A 92 -16.75 4.09 -1.67
N GLU A 93 -17.41 3.74 -0.56
CA GLU A 93 -18.57 4.47 -0.04
C GLU A 93 -18.23 5.92 0.32
N ILE A 94 -17.10 6.13 1.02
CA ILE A 94 -16.62 7.48 1.37
C ILE A 94 -16.39 8.30 0.10
N VAL A 95 -15.64 7.76 -0.87
CA VAL A 95 -15.27 8.49 -2.10
C VAL A 95 -16.48 8.77 -2.99
N ASN A 96 -17.45 7.86 -3.06
CA ASN A 96 -18.68 8.05 -3.82
C ASN A 96 -19.63 9.07 -3.15
N THR A 97 -19.59 9.17 -1.83
CA THR A 97 -20.38 10.16 -1.06
C THR A 97 -19.73 11.55 -1.14
N CYS A 98 -18.42 11.62 -0.93
CA CYS A 98 -17.63 12.85 -0.98
C CYS A 98 -16.19 12.54 -1.41
N ASN A 99 -15.84 12.92 -2.63
CA ASN A 99 -14.48 12.76 -3.15
C ASN A 99 -13.53 13.91 -2.76
N ASP A 100 -14.00 14.93 -2.05
CA ASP A 100 -13.20 16.07 -1.61
C ASP A 100 -12.66 15.84 -0.20
N TYR A 101 -11.39 15.45 -0.11
CA TYR A 101 -10.74 15.09 1.16
C TYR A 101 -10.87 16.19 2.20
N SER A 102 -10.80 17.46 1.80
CA SER A 102 -10.87 18.60 2.72
C SER A 102 -12.19 18.65 3.52
N LYS A 103 -13.28 18.14 2.92
CA LYS A 103 -14.64 18.13 3.48
C LYS A 103 -14.98 16.88 4.29
N LEU A 104 -14.14 15.85 4.20
CA LEU A 104 -14.33 14.62 4.97
C LEU A 104 -14.23 14.89 6.48
N LYS A 105 -15.01 14.13 7.24
CA LYS A 105 -14.95 14.09 8.71
C LYS A 105 -13.61 13.49 9.15
N LYS A 106 -13.25 13.70 10.41
CA LYS A 106 -11.97 13.23 10.96
C LYS A 106 -11.81 11.71 10.87
N GLU A 107 -12.90 10.98 11.09
CA GLU A 107 -12.96 9.52 11.05
C GLU A 107 -12.75 8.99 9.62
N GLU A 108 -13.41 9.59 8.63
CA GLU A 108 -13.27 9.25 7.21
C GLU A 108 -11.85 9.56 6.72
N LYS A 109 -11.29 10.72 7.10
CA LYS A 109 -9.90 11.09 6.81
C LYS A 109 -8.91 10.08 7.38
N LYS A 110 -9.17 9.57 8.59
CA LYS A 110 -8.35 8.54 9.22
C LYS A 110 -8.42 7.24 8.40
N ILE A 111 -9.61 6.80 8.00
CA ILE A 111 -9.77 5.59 7.16
C ILE A 111 -8.98 5.73 5.86
N ILE A 112 -9.08 6.88 5.16
CA ILE A 112 -8.31 7.11 3.91
C ILE A 112 -6.79 7.01 4.16
N LYS A 113 -6.28 7.60 5.25
CA LYS A 113 -4.85 7.55 5.60
C LYS A 113 -4.41 6.13 5.98
N ASP A 114 -5.20 5.42 6.78
CA ASP A 114 -4.89 4.05 7.20
C ASP A 114 -4.87 3.10 5.99
N THR A 115 -5.85 3.21 5.09
CA THR A 115 -5.88 2.41 3.86
C THR A 115 -4.75 2.78 2.90
N TYR A 116 -4.37 4.08 2.82
CA TYR A 116 -3.19 4.51 2.06
C TYR A 116 -1.92 3.86 2.60
N LYS A 117 -1.73 3.82 3.93
CA LYS A 117 -0.57 3.20 4.56
C LYS A 117 -0.45 1.73 4.17
N LEU A 118 -1.55 0.97 4.22
CA LEU A 118 -1.57 -0.45 3.80
C LEU A 118 -1.14 -0.62 2.34
N ALA A 119 -1.78 0.13 1.44
CA ALA A 119 -1.51 0.02 0.00
C ALA A 119 -0.08 0.45 -0.35
N ARG A 120 0.44 1.50 0.31
CA ARG A 120 1.81 1.97 0.12
C ARG A 120 2.83 0.98 0.67
N SER A 121 2.56 0.33 1.81
CA SER A 121 3.41 -0.74 2.34
C SER A 121 3.50 -1.93 1.38
N ILE A 122 2.36 -2.39 0.84
CA ILE A 122 2.35 -3.45 -0.20
C ILE A 122 3.23 -3.02 -1.37
N GLN A 123 3.05 -1.80 -1.87
CA GLN A 123 3.85 -1.30 -2.99
C GLN A 123 5.36 -1.32 -2.71
N ILE A 124 5.80 -0.85 -1.54
CA ILE A 124 7.23 -0.77 -1.21
C ILE A 124 7.82 -2.18 -1.01
N ILE A 125 7.15 -3.04 -0.25
CA ILE A 125 7.59 -4.44 0.00
C ILE A 125 7.76 -5.19 -1.31
N CYS A 126 6.92 -4.91 -2.29
CA CYS A 126 6.93 -5.59 -3.57
C CYS A 126 7.77 -4.87 -4.64
N THR A 127 8.44 -3.76 -4.33
CA THR A 127 9.30 -3.05 -5.30
C THR A 127 10.71 -2.80 -4.79
N THR A 128 10.99 -3.16 -3.54
CA THR A 128 12.31 -3.02 -2.91
C THR A 128 12.85 -4.41 -2.59
N ASP A 129 14.14 -4.61 -2.87
CA ASP A 129 14.84 -5.81 -2.41
C ASP A 129 15.11 -5.69 -0.91
N PHE A 130 14.43 -6.52 -0.12
CA PHE A 130 14.42 -6.45 1.35
C PHE A 130 15.01 -7.70 2.01
N ILE A 131 15.52 -8.66 1.24
CA ILE A 131 15.77 -10.02 1.72
C ILE A 131 16.82 -10.05 2.83
N ASP A 132 17.89 -9.27 2.73
CA ASP A 132 19.00 -9.32 3.68
C ASP A 132 18.69 -8.61 5.02
N HIS A 133 17.79 -7.62 5.00
CA HIS A 133 17.51 -6.74 6.16
C HIS A 133 16.03 -6.36 6.30
N PHE A 134 15.11 -7.32 6.14
CA PHE A 134 13.67 -7.04 6.07
C PHE A 134 13.16 -6.23 7.29
N ILE A 135 13.58 -6.58 8.50
CA ILE A 135 13.13 -5.91 9.73
C ILE A 135 13.62 -4.45 9.80
N ASP A 136 14.91 -4.21 9.55
CA ASP A 136 15.50 -2.85 9.59
C ASP A 136 14.89 -1.96 8.51
N ASN A 137 14.66 -2.55 7.34
CA ASN A 137 14.00 -1.90 6.22
C ASN A 137 12.51 -1.64 6.48
N TYR A 138 11.81 -2.54 7.19
CA TYR A 138 10.40 -2.38 7.53
C TYR A 138 10.16 -1.20 8.48
N CYS A 139 11.03 -1.00 9.47
CA CYS A 139 10.99 0.19 10.33
C CYS A 139 11.19 1.48 9.54
N SER A 140 12.21 1.50 8.68
CA SER A 140 12.51 2.65 7.81
C SER A 140 11.38 2.95 6.83
N MET A 141 10.78 1.91 6.25
CA MET A 141 9.59 2.01 5.39
C MET A 141 8.42 2.67 6.13
N ASN A 142 8.09 2.19 7.33
CA ASN A 142 6.98 2.75 8.11
C ASN A 142 7.17 4.24 8.42
N LEU A 143 8.38 4.63 8.83
CA LEU A 143 8.72 6.04 9.07
C LEU A 143 8.57 6.89 7.81
N ASN A 144 9.00 6.38 6.65
CA ASN A 144 8.86 7.08 5.37
C ASN A 144 7.39 7.29 5.00
N ILE A 145 6.55 6.26 5.13
CA ILE A 145 5.11 6.38 4.85
C ILE A 145 4.43 7.35 5.84
N GLU A 146 4.82 7.31 7.12
CA GLU A 146 4.29 8.25 8.10
C GLU A 146 4.69 9.70 7.79
N ASN A 147 5.89 9.91 7.26
CA ASN A 147 6.31 11.21 6.75
C ASN A 147 5.49 11.64 5.52
N GLU A 148 5.16 10.72 4.60
CA GLU A 148 4.25 11.01 3.47
C GLU A 148 2.86 11.47 3.95
N LEU A 149 2.35 10.87 5.03
CA LEU A 149 1.01 11.11 5.61
C LEU A 149 0.90 12.34 6.52
N LYS A 150 2.03 12.97 6.88
CA LYS A 150 2.03 14.23 7.64
C LYS A 150 1.29 15.29 6.84
N SER A 151 0.33 15.94 7.50
CA SER A 151 -0.41 17.04 6.87
C SER A 151 0.55 18.14 6.45
N ASN A 152 0.55 18.44 5.17
CA ASN A 152 1.36 19.46 4.56
C ASN A 152 0.61 20.79 4.64
N PHE A 153 1.08 21.66 5.52
CA PHE A 153 0.49 22.98 5.75
C PHE A 153 0.29 23.78 4.45
N MET A 154 1.25 23.73 3.53
CA MET A 154 1.15 24.46 2.25
C MET A 154 0.03 23.92 1.37
N LEU A 155 -0.19 22.60 1.33
CA LEU A 155 -1.31 22.00 0.61
C LEU A 155 -2.65 22.40 1.24
N SER A 156 -2.75 22.32 2.56
CA SER A 156 -3.95 22.77 3.31
C SER A 156 -4.29 24.23 3.04
N CYS A 157 -3.31 25.13 3.07
CA CYS A 157 -3.49 26.54 2.74
C CYS A 157 -3.93 26.74 1.29
N LYS A 158 -3.31 26.04 0.34
CA LYS A 158 -3.68 26.10 -1.09
C LYS A 158 -5.16 25.73 -1.30
N PHE A 159 -5.64 24.66 -0.67
CA PHE A 159 -7.05 24.26 -0.78
C PHE A 159 -8.00 25.26 -0.12
N TYR A 160 -7.64 25.76 1.06
CA TYR A 160 -8.43 26.78 1.75
C TYR A 160 -8.62 28.03 0.88
N ILE A 161 -7.53 28.54 0.31
CA ILE A 161 -7.54 29.72 -0.59
C ILE A 161 -8.39 29.44 -1.83
N ASN A 162 -8.19 28.29 -2.50
CA ASN A 162 -8.98 27.91 -3.68
C ASN A 162 -10.48 27.81 -3.38
N ASN A 163 -10.85 27.34 -2.19
CA ASN A 163 -12.25 27.25 -1.76
C ASN A 163 -12.86 28.63 -1.44
N LEU A 164 -12.08 29.58 -0.95
CA LEU A 164 -12.52 30.97 -0.80
C LEU A 164 -12.81 31.59 -2.17
N PHE A 165 -11.87 31.53 -3.11
CA PHE A 165 -12.06 32.13 -4.43
C PHE A 165 -13.24 31.50 -5.21
N LYS A 166 -13.47 30.19 -5.08
CA LYS A 166 -14.68 29.54 -5.65
C LYS A 166 -15.99 30.04 -5.07
N LYS A 167 -16.01 30.54 -3.82
CA LYS A 167 -17.20 31.14 -3.21
C LYS A 167 -17.43 32.59 -3.63
N TYR A 168 -16.38 33.33 -4.01
CA TYR A 168 -16.47 34.75 -4.37
C TYR A 168 -16.56 35.02 -5.87
N CYS A 169 -16.36 34.02 -6.73
CA CYS A 169 -16.50 34.14 -8.20
C CYS A 169 -17.81 33.52 -8.75
N ARG A 170 -18.90 33.52 -7.97
CA ARG A 170 -20.25 33.14 -8.42
C ARG A 170 -21.18 34.33 -8.40
#